data_AF-A0A2M7K2M9-F1
#
_entry.id   AF-A0A2M7K2M9-F1
#
_cell.length_a   1.000
_cell.length_b   1.000
_cell.length_c   1.000
_cell.angle_alpha   90.00
_cell.angle_beta   90.00
_cell.angle_gamma   90.00
#
_symmetry.space_group_name_H-M   'P 1'
#
loop_
_entity.id
_entity.type
_entity.pdbx_description
1 polymer ?
#
loop_
_entity_poly.entity_id
_entity_poly.type
_entity_poly.pdbx_seq_one_letter_code
_entity_poly.pdbx_strand_id
1 'polypeptide(L)' 'MFIKPSSKYNKLTKERYFIYKLCESYRRDWGTYHHIIINLSKLEELKDAEHKRQLALRIEDMLKNGKNS' A
#
# COMPACT_ATOMS: atom_id res chain seq x y z
N MET A 1 -6.29 -6.49 -3.49
CA MET A 1 -5.03 -5.80 -3.14
C MET A 1 -5.18 -5.11 -1.77
N PHE A 2 -4.12 -4.66 -1.10
CA PHE A 2 -4.22 -3.95 0.18
C PHE A 2 -3.06 -2.97 0.42
N ILE A 3 -3.28 -1.95 1.24
CA ILE A 3 -2.23 -1.01 1.65
C ILE A 3 -1.46 -1.58 2.85
N LYS A 4 -0.14 -1.75 2.69
CA LYS A 4 0.77 -2.20 3.73
C LYS A 4 1.63 -1.03 4.24
N PRO A 5 1.65 -0.73 5.55
CA PRO A 5 2.59 0.23 6.11
C PRO A 5 4.01 -0.35 6.18
N SER A 6 5.01 0.51 6.01
CA SER A 6 6.42 0.24 6.22
C SER A 6 7.02 1.37 7.05
N SER A 7 7.54 1.04 8.23
CA SER A 7 8.19 2.02 9.09
C SER A 7 9.53 2.44 8.48
N LYS A 8 9.76 3.75 8.48
CA LYS A 8 11.01 4.39 8.09
C LYS A 8 11.50 5.26 9.22
N TYR A 9 12.81 5.39 9.31
CA TYR A 9 13.48 6.24 10.29
C TYR A 9 14.16 7.39 9.59
N ASN A 10 13.83 8.61 9.97
CA ASN A 10 14.52 9.81 9.52
C ASN A 10 15.74 10.05 10.42
N LYS A 11 16.94 9.94 9.88
CA LYS A 11 18.18 10.17 10.64
C LYS A 11 18.39 11.64 11.05
N LEU A 12 17.83 12.58 10.29
CA LEU A 12 17.99 14.02 10.53
C LEU A 12 17.04 14.49 11.63
N THR A 13 15.74 14.18 11.52
CA THR A 13 14.75 14.57 12.53
C THR A 13 14.68 13.62 13.71
N LYS A 14 15.33 12.45 13.61
CA LYS A 14 15.27 11.33 14.59
C LYS A 14 13.86 10.75 14.80
N GLU A 15 12.96 10.98 13.85
CA GLU A 15 11.57 10.51 13.95
C GLU A 15 11.32 9.27 13.09
N ARG A 16 10.37 8.46 13.55
CA ARG A 16 9.81 7.36 12.75
C ARG A 16 8.56 7.82 12.03
N TYR A 17 8.46 7.47 10.76
CA TYR A 17 7.27 7.73 9.95
C TYR A 17 6.88 6.47 9.17
N PHE A 18 5.65 6.43 8.71
CA PHE A 18 5.17 5.34 7.86
C PHE A 18 5.12 5.78 6.40
N ILE A 19 5.62 4.92 5.54
CA ILE A 19 5.30 4.93 4.12
C ILE A 19 4.36 3.77 3.83
N TYR A 20 3.53 3.92 2.82
CA TYR A 20 2.49 2.98 2.45
C TYR A 20 2.76 2.45 1.05
N LYS A 21 2.38 1.19 0.82
CA LYS A 21 2.53 0.51 -0.46
C LYS A 21 1.26 -0.27 -0.76
N LEU A 22 0.82 -0.25 -2.01
CA LEU A 22 -0.20 -1.18 -2.48
C LEU A 22 0.47 -2.52 -2.77
N CYS A 23 0.03 -3.56 -2.06
CA CYS A 23 0.51 -4.91 -2.22
C CYS A 23 -0.60 -5.85 -2.70
N GLU A 24 -0.18 -6.91 -3.36
CA GLU A 24 -1.01 -8.08 -3.65
C GLU A 24 -0.39 -9.31 -3.00
N SER A 25 -1.21 -10.10 -2.31
CA SER A 25 -0.79 -11.36 -1.74
C SER A 25 -0.83 -12.45 -2.81
N TYR A 26 0.22 -13.25 -2.86
CA TYR A 26 0.28 -14.46 -3.68
C TYR A 26 0.84 -15.61 -2.85
N ARG A 27 0.55 -16.83 -3.27
CA ARG A 27 1.11 -18.03 -2.65
C ARG A 27 2.20 -18.60 -3.54
N ARG A 28 3.29 -19.02 -2.93
CA ARG A 28 4.36 -19.77 -3.58
C ARG A 28 4.82 -20.86 -2.63
N ASP A 29 4.90 -22.09 -3.14
CA ASP A 29 5.31 -23.28 -2.40
C ASP A 29 4.57 -23.38 -1.04
N TRP A 30 5.26 -23.00 0.05
CA TRP A 30 4.82 -23.16 1.43
C TRP A 30 4.41 -21.84 2.11
N GLY A 31 4.42 -20.71 1.40
CA GLY A 31 4.30 -19.38 2.00
C GLY A 31 3.30 -18.45 1.31
N THR A 32 2.79 -17.50 2.09
CA THR A 32 2.10 -16.31 1.57
C THR A 32 3.12 -15.17 1.46
N TYR A 33 3.28 -14.63 0.27
CA TYR A 33 4.20 -13.56 -0.06
C TYR A 33 3.42 -12.35 -0.56
N HIS A 34 3.99 -11.16 -0.42
CA HIS A 34 3.35 -9.91 -0.87
C HIS A 34 4.19 -9.27 -1.97
N HIS A 35 3.61 -9.14 -3.16
CA HIS A 35 4.17 -8.39 -4.26
C HIS A 35 3.81 -6.91 -4.11
N ILE A 36 4.78 -6.00 -4.29
CA ILE A 36 4.54 -4.56 -4.25
C ILE A 36 4.14 -4.13 -5.66
N ILE A 37 2.93 -3.58 -5.81
CA ILE A 37 2.42 -3.07 -7.08
C ILE A 37 2.76 -1.58 -7.23
N ILE A 38 2.47 -0.78 -6.19
CA ILE A 38 2.68 0.68 -6.20
C ILE A 38 3.25 1.15 -4.85
N ASN A 39 4.23 2.05 -4.88
CA ASN A 39 4.65 2.79 -3.69
C ASN A 39 3.82 4.08 -3.57
N LEU A 40 3.08 4.22 -2.46
CA LEU A 40 2.17 5.35 -2.21
C LEU A 40 2.80 6.43 -1.33
N SER A 41 4.05 6.24 -0.88
CA SER A 41 4.75 7.16 0.03
C SER A 41 3.93 7.44 1.30
N LYS A 42 3.91 8.67 1.81
CA LYS A 42 3.13 9.00 3.00
C LYS A 42 1.67 9.25 2.64
N LEU A 43 0.76 8.82 3.51
CA LEU A 43 -0.68 9.06 3.39
C LEU A 43 -1.17 9.84 4.62
N GLU A 44 -0.58 11.02 4.87
CA GLU A 44 -0.84 11.81 6.09
C GLU A 44 -2.29 12.32 6.15
N GLU A 45 -2.93 12.52 5.00
CA GLU A 45 -4.33 12.95 4.89
C GLU A 45 -5.34 11.83 5.20
N LEU A 46 -4.96 10.57 4.99
CA LEU A 46 -5.81 9.40 5.22
C LEU A 46 -5.51 8.83 6.60
N LYS A 47 -6.06 9.45 7.65
CA LYS A 47 -5.81 9.04 9.05
C LYS A 47 -6.45 7.70 9.38
N ASP A 48 -7.70 7.50 8.97
CA ASP A 48 -8.45 6.28 9.26
C ASP A 48 -7.96 5.06 8.46
N ALA A 49 -8.14 3.87 9.02
CA ALA A 49 -7.88 2.60 8.36
C ALA A 49 -8.90 2.34 7.24
N GLU A 50 -10.16 2.70 7.42
CA GLU A 50 -11.19 2.47 6.40
C GLU A 50 -10.93 3.30 5.14
N HIS A 51 -10.53 4.57 5.28
CA HIS A 51 -10.15 5.37 4.13
C HIS A 51 -8.96 4.79 3.33
N LYS A 52 -7.97 4.19 4.02
CA LYS A 52 -6.87 3.49 3.33
C LYS A 52 -7.38 2.22 2.63
N ARG A 53 -8.35 1.52 3.21
CA ARG A 53 -8.99 0.35 2.59
C ARG A 53 -9.75 0.75 1.33
N GLN A 54 -10.55 1.81 1.39
CA GLN A 54 -11.28 2.37 0.25
C GLN A 54 -10.32 2.80 -0.88
N LEU A 55 -9.21 3.46 -0.54
CA LEU A 55 -8.18 3.81 -1.50
C LEU A 55 -7.60 2.54 -2.19
N ALA A 56 -7.30 1.49 -1.41
CA ALA A 56 -6.79 0.24 -1.96
C ALA A 56 -7.76 -0.40 -2.96
N LEU A 57 -9.06 -0.46 -2.60
CA LEU A 57 -10.12 -0.98 -3.47
C LEU A 57 -10.27 -0.16 -4.74
N ARG A 58 -10.22 1.18 -4.63
CA ARG A 58 -10.34 2.06 -5.79
C ARG A 58 -9.17 1.91 -6.75
N ILE A 59 -7.94 1.84 -6.24
CA ILE A 59 -6.76 1.62 -7.09
C ILE A 59 -6.80 0.23 -7.73
N GLU A 60 -7.22 -0.79 -6.99
CA GLU A 60 -7.40 -2.14 -7.53
C GLU A 60 -8.40 -2.19 -8.70
N ASP A 61 -9.55 -1.54 -8.53
CA ASP A 61 -10.55 -1.37 -9.58
C ASP A 61 -9.96 -0.67 -10.82
N MET A 62 -9.25 0.44 -10.62
CA MET A 62 -8.57 1.15 -11.71
C MET A 62 -7.51 0.29 -12.42
N LEU A 63 -6.76 -0.54 -11.69
CA LEU A 63 -5.74 -1.40 -12.30
C LEU A 63 -6.35 -2.56 -13.10
N LYS A 64 -7.46 -3.13 -12.62
CA LYS A 64 -8.12 -4.27 -13.26
C LYS A 64 -9.00 -3.85 -14.43
N ASN A 65 -9.74 -2.75 -14.25
CA ASN A 65 -10.78 -2.30 -15.18
C ASN A 65 -10.41 -1.04 -15.96
N GLY A 66 -9.34 -0.33 -15.57
CA GLY A 66 -8.87 0.88 -16.25
C GLY A 66 -8.01 0.63 -17.49
N LYS A 67 -8.01 -0.59 -18.06
CA LYS A 67 -7.55 -0.76 -19.45
C LYS A 67 -8.51 0.03 -20.34
N ASN A 68 -7.98 1.09 -20.95
CA ASN A 68 -8.66 1.97 -21.91
C ASN A 68 -9.67 1.18 -22.77
N SER A 69 -10.96 1.50 -22.58
CA SER A 69 -11.98 1.33 -23.62
C SER A 69 -11.76 2.36 -24.72
#